data_AF-A0A8J7X498-F1
#
_entry.id   AF-A0A8J7X498-F1
#
_cell.length_a   1.000
_cell.length_b   1.000
_cell.length_c   1.000
_cell.angle_alpha   90.00
_cell.angle_beta   90.00
_cell.angle_gamma   90.00
#
_symmetry.space_group_name_H-M   'P 1'
#
loop_
_entity.id
_entity.type
_entity.pdbx_description
1 polymer ?
#
loop_
_entity_poly.entity_id
_entity_poly.type
_entity_poly.pdbx_seq_one_letter_code
_entity_poly.pdbx_strand_id
1 'polypeptide(L)'
;MSDFVLEVRVELKKGALDAEGETVAKSLNLLGYKVKKVDTLKVYRITVDAKDEESAVKTVSEASKRLLANPVIQDFEVTVV
;
A
#
# COMPACT_ATOMS: atom_id res chain seq x y z
N MET A 1 -18.49 19.36 5.13
CA MET A 1 -18.33 17.92 4.94
C MET A 1 -18.25 17.73 3.45
N SER A 2 -17.14 17.16 3.00
CA SER A 2 -16.75 16.99 1.60
C SER A 2 -16.12 15.61 1.45
N ASP A 3 -16.30 15.01 0.29
CA ASP A 3 -15.65 13.75 -0.04
C ASP A 3 -14.17 13.99 -0.36
N PHE A 4 -13.30 13.29 0.36
CA PHE A 4 -11.87 13.22 0.08
C PHE A 4 -11.53 11.83 -0.45
N VAL A 5 -10.67 11.78 -1.46
CA VAL A 5 -10.15 10.53 -2.01
C VAL A 5 -8.71 10.36 -1.53
N LEU A 6 -8.42 9.20 -0.93
CA LEU A 6 -7.10 8.88 -0.40
C LEU A 6 -6.65 7.52 -0.94
N GLU A 7 -5.35 7.39 -1.14
CA GLU A 7 -4.68 6.12 -1.39
C GLU A 7 -3.92 5.68 -0.14
N VAL A 8 -4.10 4.41 0.23
CA VAL A 8 -3.31 3.73 1.26
C VAL A 8 -2.44 2.70 0.59
N ARG A 9 -1.13 2.93 0.56
CA ARG A 9 -0.14 1.96 0.09
C ARG A 9 0.28 1.11 1.27
N VAL A 10 0.14 -0.21 1.14
CA VAL A 10 0.56 -1.19 2.15
C VAL A 10 1.64 -2.08 1.54
N GLU A 11 2.80 -2.10 2.17
CA GLU A 11 3.97 -2.85 1.70
C GLU A 11 4.58 -3.71 2.82
N LEU A 12 5.32 -4.73 2.45
CA LEU A 12 6.05 -5.57 3.40
C LEU A 12 7.23 -4.81 4.00
N LYS A 13 7.45 -4.97 5.31
CA LYS A 13 8.60 -4.40 6.02
C LYS A 13 9.91 -4.91 5.44
N LYS A 14 10.97 -4.09 5.54
CA LYS A 14 12.33 -4.52 5.17
C LYS A 14 12.71 -5.83 5.87
N GLY A 15 13.12 -6.81 5.07
CA GLY A 15 13.53 -8.14 5.54
C GLY A 15 12.41 -9.18 5.55
N ALA A 16 11.15 -8.79 5.34
CA ALA A 16 10.09 -9.74 5.05
C ALA A 16 10.24 -10.27 3.61
N LEU A 17 9.98 -11.57 3.43
CA LEU A 17 10.07 -12.23 2.14
C LEU A 17 8.82 -11.94 1.30
N ASP A 18 9.02 -11.33 0.13
CA ASP A 18 8.00 -11.21 -0.90
C ASP A 18 8.11 -12.34 -1.92
N ALA A 19 7.48 -13.48 -1.63
CA ALA A 19 7.51 -14.65 -2.49
C ALA A 19 6.82 -14.41 -3.85
N GLU A 20 5.83 -13.52 -3.90
CA GLU A 20 5.10 -13.18 -5.11
C GLU A 20 5.99 -12.34 -6.04
N GLY A 21 6.60 -11.28 -5.49
CA GLY A 21 7.54 -10.42 -6.22
C GLY A 21 8.71 -11.21 -6.80
N GLU A 22 9.30 -12.15 -6.04
CA GLU A 22 10.34 -13.03 -6.56
C GLU A 22 9.87 -13.90 -7.74
N THR A 23 8.67 -14.44 -7.66
CA THR A 23 8.10 -15.31 -8.70
C THR A 23 7.82 -14.51 -9.98
N VAL A 24 7.29 -13.29 -9.84
CA VAL A 24 7.06 -12.37 -10.97
C VAL A 24 8.39 -11.95 -11.59
N ALA A 25 9.38 -11.59 -10.78
CA ALA A 25 10.71 -11.22 -11.29
C ALA A 25 11.36 -12.35 -12.09
N LYS A 26 11.30 -13.60 -11.60
CA LYS A 26 11.77 -14.79 -12.33
C LYS A 26 11.03 -14.96 -13.66
N SER A 27 9.71 -14.84 -13.65
CA SER A 27 8.88 -14.97 -14.85
C SER A 27 9.20 -13.90 -15.90
N LEU A 28 9.39 -12.64 -15.49
CA LEU A 28 9.79 -11.55 -16.38
C LEU A 28 11.16 -11.79 -17.02
N ASN A 29 12.13 -12.31 -16.25
CA ASN A 29 13.45 -12.67 -16.78
C ASN A 29 13.38 -13.83 -17.79
N LEU A 30 12.53 -14.83 -17.57
CA LEU A 30 12.30 -15.92 -18.52
C LEU A 30 11.69 -15.42 -19.84
N LEU A 31 10.88 -14.36 -19.80
CA LEU A 31 10.33 -13.68 -20.98
C LEU A 31 11.33 -12.75 -21.68
N GLY A 32 12.56 -12.64 -21.18
CA GLY A 32 13.63 -11.82 -21.76
C GLY A 32 13.72 -10.39 -21.21
N TYR A 33 12.88 -10.01 -20.24
CA TYR A 33 12.97 -8.70 -19.57
C TYR A 33 14.01 -8.74 -18.45
N LYS A 34 15.05 -7.90 -18.53
CA LYS A 34 16.12 -7.82 -17.53
C LYS A 34 15.65 -7.04 -16.28
N VAL A 35 14.83 -7.68 -15.46
CA VAL A 35 14.29 -7.09 -14.22
C VAL A 35 15.09 -7.56 -13.01
N LYS A 36 15.57 -6.61 -12.19
CA LYS A 36 16.38 -6.92 -11.00
C LYS A 36 15.55 -7.32 -9.78
N LYS A 37 14.42 -6.66 -9.58
CA LYS A 37 13.55 -6.84 -8.42
C LYS A 37 12.12 -6.44 -8.80
N VAL A 38 11.16 -7.12 -8.21
CA VAL A 38 9.75 -6.75 -8.19
C VAL A 38 9.33 -6.72 -6.73
N ASP A 39 8.66 -5.66 -6.33
CA ASP A 39 8.04 -5.52 -5.02
C ASP A 39 6.52 -5.56 -5.21
N THR A 40 5.84 -6.40 -4.46
CA THR A 40 4.39 -6.44 -4.40
C THR A 40 3.89 -5.58 -3.24
N LEU A 41 2.87 -4.79 -3.55
CA LEU A 41 2.24 -3.89 -2.59
C LEU A 41 0.74 -3.86 -2.87
N LYS A 42 -0.03 -3.48 -1.87
CA LYS A 42 -1.47 -3.27 -2.00
C LYS A 42 -1.78 -1.79 -1.95
N VAL A 43 -2.64 -1.31 -2.84
CA VAL A 43 -3.17 0.06 -2.80
C VAL A 43 -4.67 -0.01 -2.55
N TYR A 44 -5.12 0.63 -1.48
CA TYR A 44 -6.54 0.88 -1.24
C TYR A 44 -6.85 2.31 -1.65
N ARG A 45 -7.80 2.49 -2.56
CA ARG A 45 -8.36 3.81 -2.88
C ARG A 45 -9.66 3.97 -2.11
N ILE A 46 -9.71 4.96 -1.22
CA ILE A 46 -10.77 5.13 -0.23
C ILE A 46 -11.37 6.53 -0.40
N THR A 47 -12.68 6.60 -0.52
CA THR A 47 -13.43 7.86 -0.44
C THR A 47 -14.03 7.98 0.96
N VAL A 48 -13.80 9.12 1.62
CA VAL A 48 -14.28 9.38 2.99
C VAL A 48 -14.87 10.79 3.07
N ASP A 49 -16.02 10.91 3.74
CA ASP A 49 -16.57 12.21 4.10
C ASP A 49 -15.84 12.77 5.33
N ALA A 50 -15.26 13.96 5.20
CA ALA A 50 -14.54 14.62 6.27
C ALA A 50 -14.76 16.14 6.25
N LYS A 51 -14.37 16.81 7.34
CA LYS A 51 -14.47 18.28 7.44
C LYS A 51 -13.35 18.99 6.66
N ASP A 52 -12.19 18.37 6.57
CA ASP A 52 -10.97 18.87 5.95
C ASP A 52 -10.04 17.69 5.62
N GLU A 53 -9.00 17.97 4.85
CA GLU A 53 -8.01 16.97 4.44
C GLU A 53 -7.32 16.29 5.64
N GLU A 54 -6.96 17.07 6.67
CA GLU A 54 -6.29 16.56 7.86
C GLU A 54 -7.15 15.52 8.59
N SER A 55 -8.45 15.77 8.73
CA SER A 55 -9.39 14.81 9.34
C SER A 55 -9.64 13.59 8.46
N ALA A 56 -9.63 13.74 7.14
CA ALA A 56 -9.69 12.61 6.22
C ALA A 56 -8.47 11.68 6.38
N VAL A 57 -7.26 12.26 6.36
CA VAL A 57 -5.99 11.55 6.56
C VAL A 57 -5.95 10.85 7.91
N LYS A 58 -6.39 11.53 8.98
CA LYS A 58 -6.43 10.95 10.33
C LYS A 58 -7.35 9.73 10.39
N THR A 59 -8.54 9.84 9.79
CA THR A 59 -9.54 8.76 9.77
C THR A 59 -9.02 7.54 9.01
N VAL A 60 -8.49 7.75 7.80
CA VAL A 60 -7.93 6.68 6.97
C VAL A 60 -6.69 6.06 7.61
N SER A 61 -5.84 6.85 8.24
CA SER A 61 -4.66 6.36 8.96
C SER A 61 -5.04 5.46 10.14
N GLU A 62 -6.09 5.80 10.89
CA GLU A 62 -6.57 4.98 12.00
C GLU A 62 -7.18 3.66 11.50
N ALA A 63 -7.99 3.72 10.45
CA ALA A 63 -8.53 2.52 9.79
C ALA A 63 -7.41 1.61 9.27
N SER A 64 -6.35 2.20 8.71
CA SER A 64 -5.19 1.47 8.18
C SER A 64 -4.43 0.72 9.26
N LYS A 65 -4.20 1.35 10.41
CA LYS A 65 -3.55 0.71 11.59
C LYS A 65 -4.38 -0.42 12.17
N ARG A 66 -5.71 -0.30 12.15
CA ARG A 66 -6.62 -1.28 12.76
C ARG A 66 -6.87 -2.49 11.87
N LEU A 67 -6.90 -2.31 10.55
CA LEU A 67 -7.38 -3.35 9.62
C LEU A 67 -6.52 -3.53 8.37
N LEU A 68 -6.11 -2.45 7.70
CA LEU A 68 -5.56 -2.56 6.34
C LEU A 68 -4.11 -3.05 6.30
N ALA A 69 -3.33 -2.76 7.35
CA ALA A 69 -1.94 -3.17 7.47
C ALA A 69 -1.75 -4.05 8.71
N ASN A 70 -1.01 -5.15 8.55
CA ASN A 70 -0.53 -5.93 9.70
C ASN A 70 0.73 -5.27 10.28
N PRO A 71 0.69 -4.66 11.48
CA PRO A 71 1.80 -3.87 12.01
C PRO A 71 3.07 -4.68 12.31
N VAL A 72 2.99 -6.01 12.37
CA VAL A 72 4.14 -6.88 12.61
C VAL A 72 5.02 -6.99 11.36
N ILE A 73 4.41 -7.08 10.17
CA ILE A 73 5.11 -7.44 8.93
C ILE A 73 4.92 -6.44 7.79
N GLN A 74 4.04 -5.44 7.94
CA GLN A 74 3.73 -4.46 6.91
C GLN A 74 3.87 -3.02 7.44
N ASP A 75 4.27 -2.13 6.55
CA ASP A 75 4.19 -0.69 6.69
C ASP A 75 3.11 -0.14 5.75
N PHE A 76 2.64 1.09 6.02
CA PHE A 76 1.71 1.75 5.12
C PHE A 76 1.94 3.26 5.04
N GLU A 77 1.57 3.84 3.90
CA GLU A 77 1.58 5.27 3.62
C GLU A 77 0.19 5.71 3.16
N VAL A 78 -0.25 6.89 3.60
CA VAL A 78 -1.53 7.48 3.21
C VAL A 78 -1.26 8.76 2.41
N THR A 79 -1.88 8.88 1.25
CA THR A 79 -1.74 10.05 0.36
C THR A 79 -3.11 10.51 -0.09
N VAL A 80 -3.35 11.82 -0.11
CA VAL A 80 -4.57 12.41 -0.66
C VAL A 80 -4.41 12.55 -2.16
N VAL A 81 -5.46 12.22 -2.91
CA VAL A 81 -5.49 12.17 -4.38
C VAL A 81 -6.19 13.39 -4.97
#